data_AF-A0A7K2Q2R2-F1
#
_entry.id   AF-A0A7K2Q2R2-F1
#
_cell.length_a   1.000
_cell.length_b   1.000
_cell.length_c   1.000
_cell.angle_alpha   90.00
_cell.angle_beta   90.00
_cell.angle_gamma   90.00
#
_symmetry.space_group_name_H-M   'P 1'
#
loop_
_entity.id
_entity.type
_entity.pdbx_description
1 polymer ?
#
loop_
_entity_poly.entity_id
_entity_poly.type
_entity_poly.pdbx_seq_one_letter_code
_entity_poly.pdbx_strand_id
1 'polypeptide(L)'
;MSEMTCEQLRELDAELALGILPARERARAVAHLDHCPGCREHIEQLAVVGDDLLGLVPGTEPPVGFESRVTARLQPPPEPAPAPAPAPARRWLLRPRVA
;
A
#
# COMPACT_ATOMS: atom_id res chain seq x y z
N MET A 1 -27.40 10.98 3.95
CA MET A 1 -26.17 11.44 4.63
C MET A 1 -25.78 12.73 3.94
N SER A 2 -25.66 13.86 4.65
CA SER A 2 -25.38 15.15 3.99
C SER A 2 -24.04 15.07 3.26
N GLU A 3 -24.07 15.41 1.97
CA GLU A 3 -22.87 15.60 1.16
C GLU A 3 -22.09 16.82 1.68
N MET A 4 -20.77 16.72 1.71
CA MET A 4 -19.87 17.80 2.09
C MET A 4 -19.84 18.84 0.96
N THR A 5 -19.95 20.13 1.31
CA THR A 5 -19.84 21.23 0.34
C THR A 5 -18.38 21.59 0.08
N CYS A 6 -18.11 22.33 -1.01
CA CYS A 6 -16.76 22.85 -1.27
C CYS A 6 -16.27 23.73 -0.12
N GLU A 7 -17.11 24.59 0.43
CA GLU A 7 -16.78 25.47 1.55
C GLU A 7 -16.37 24.68 2.80
N GLN A 8 -17.15 23.65 3.16
CA GLN A 8 -16.82 22.75 4.27
C GLN A 8 -15.50 22.00 4.05
N LEU A 9 -15.19 21.62 2.80
CA LEU A 9 -13.91 21.00 2.50
C LEU A 9 -12.75 22.02 2.60
N ARG A 10 -12.96 23.28 2.21
CA ARG A 10 -11.97 24.36 2.34
C ARG A 10 -11.68 24.70 3.80
N GLU A 11 -12.63 24.52 4.70
CA GLU A 11 -12.39 24.68 6.14
C GLU A 11 -11.51 23.56 6.74
N LEU A 12 -11.42 22.41 6.06
CA LEU A 12 -10.71 21.20 6.54
C LEU A 12 -9.50 20.84 5.66
N ASP A 13 -9.10 21.74 4.75
CA ASP A 13 -8.20 21.43 3.64
C ASP A 13 -6.77 21.12 4.11
N ALA A 14 -6.27 21.86 5.09
CA ALA A 14 -4.97 21.67 5.68
C ALA A 14 -4.88 20.33 6.42
N GLU A 15 -5.85 20.00 7.28
CA GLU A 15 -5.88 18.75 8.02
C GLU A 15 -6.02 17.54 7.08
N LEU A 16 -6.78 17.70 6.00
CA LEU A 16 -6.91 16.67 4.97
C LEU A 16 -5.60 16.46 4.22
N ALA A 17 -4.97 17.55 3.74
CA ALA A 17 -3.72 17.50 3.00
C ALA A 17 -2.56 16.94 3.85
N LEU A 18 -2.52 17.28 5.15
CA LEU A 18 -1.54 16.75 6.10
C LEU A 18 -1.85 15.33 6.59
N GLY A 19 -3.00 14.75 6.21
CA GLY A 19 -3.39 13.39 6.62
C GLY A 19 -3.79 13.25 8.08
N ILE A 20 -4.06 14.34 8.79
CA ILE A 20 -4.41 14.36 10.22
C ILE A 20 -5.91 14.46 10.50
N LEU A 21 -6.72 14.65 9.46
CA LEU A 21 -8.18 14.75 9.58
C LEU A 21 -8.80 13.45 10.15
N PRO A 22 -9.71 13.53 11.15
CA PRO A 22 -10.39 12.38 11.73
C PRO A 22 -11.06 11.48 10.69
N ALA A 23 -11.05 10.16 10.94
CA ALA A 23 -11.46 9.17 9.94
C ALA A 23 -12.85 9.40 9.34
N ARG A 24 -13.83 9.83 10.16
CA ARG A 24 -15.20 10.09 9.70
C ARG A 24 -15.28 11.30 8.78
N GLU A 25 -14.55 12.37 9.09
CA GLU A 25 -14.51 13.59 8.28
C GLU A 25 -13.72 13.35 7.00
N ARG A 26 -12.59 12.64 7.09
CA ARG A 26 -11.82 12.20 5.93
C ARG A 26 -12.65 11.38 4.96
N ALA A 27 -13.46 10.44 5.43
CA ALA A 27 -14.34 9.66 4.55
C ALA A 27 -15.32 10.54 3.76
N ARG A 28 -15.85 11.60 4.38
CA ARG A 28 -16.75 12.56 3.70
C ARG A 28 -15.99 13.45 2.72
N ALA A 29 -14.80 13.89 3.09
CA ALA A 29 -13.95 14.71 2.22
C ALA A 29 -13.52 13.93 0.98
N VAL A 30 -13.05 12.69 1.13
CA VAL A 30 -12.69 11.81 0.00
C VAL A 30 -13.89 11.60 -0.93
N ALA A 31 -15.07 11.33 -0.38
CA ALA A 31 -16.29 11.20 -1.19
C ALA A 31 -16.63 12.49 -1.97
N HIS A 32 -16.31 13.67 -1.44
CA HIS A 32 -16.44 14.92 -2.19
C HIS A 32 -15.39 15.04 -3.30
N LEU A 33 -14.12 14.70 -3.00
CA LEU A 33 -13.03 14.76 -3.98
C LEU A 33 -13.30 13.87 -5.20
N ASP A 34 -13.98 12.74 -5.01
CA ASP A 34 -14.40 11.83 -6.10
C ASP A 34 -15.21 12.55 -7.20
N HIS A 35 -15.93 13.61 -6.85
CA HIS A 35 -16.87 14.29 -7.76
C HIS A 35 -16.50 15.75 -8.05
N CYS A 36 -15.56 16.36 -7.31
CA CYS A 36 -15.17 17.76 -7.47
C CYS A 36 -13.69 17.91 -7.91
N PRO A 37 -13.40 18.14 -9.20
CA PRO A 37 -12.03 18.27 -9.68
C PRO A 37 -11.30 19.50 -9.12
N GLY A 38 -12.00 20.63 -8.91
CA GLY A 38 -11.38 21.85 -8.36
C GLY A 38 -10.94 21.71 -6.90
N CYS A 39 -11.68 20.94 -6.09
CA CYS A 39 -11.25 20.59 -4.74
C CYS A 39 -10.12 19.56 -4.75
N ARG A 40 -10.12 18.62 -5.70
CA ARG A 40 -9.05 17.65 -5.88
C ARG A 40 -7.72 18.33 -6.19
N GLU A 41 -7.71 19.20 -7.20
CA GLU A 41 -6.52 19.97 -7.58
C GLU A 41 -6.00 20.83 -6.42
N HIS A 42 -6.89 21.47 -5.66
CA HIS A 42 -6.50 22.26 -4.48
C HIS A 42 -5.82 21.42 -3.39
N ILE A 43 -6.38 20.25 -3.06
CA ILE A 43 -5.81 19.36 -2.05
C ILE A 43 -4.49 18.77 -2.54
N GLU A 44 -4.36 18.44 -3.83
CA GLU A 44 -3.10 17.99 -4.43
C GLU A 44 -2.01 19.06 -4.29
N GLN A 45 -2.33 20.34 -4.57
CA GLN A 45 -1.40 21.46 -4.39
C GLN A 45 -0.98 21.64 -2.91
N LEU A 46 -1.93 21.54 -1.98
CA LEU A 46 -1.61 21.61 -0.55
C LEU A 46 -0.77 20.43 -0.07
N ALA A 47 -1.00 19.22 -0.60
CA ALA A 47 -0.21 18.04 -0.26
C ALA A 47 1.26 18.21 -0.66
N VAL A 48 1.53 18.76 -1.86
CA VAL A 48 2.89 19.10 -2.30
C VAL A 48 3.57 20.07 -1.34
N VAL A 49 2.86 21.12 -0.89
CA VAL A 49 3.39 22.05 0.12
C VAL A 49 3.69 21.32 1.42
N GLY A 50 2.81 20.40 1.86
CA GLY A 50 3.03 19.58 3.04
C GLY A 50 4.30 18.73 2.96
N ASP A 51 4.56 18.12 1.80
CA ASP A 51 5.78 17.35 1.55
C ASP A 51 7.04 18.23 1.59
N ASP A 52 6.98 19.43 0.98
CA ASP A 52 8.09 20.39 0.98
C ASP A 52 8.47 20.86 2.40
N LEU A 53 7.48 20.98 3.30
CA LEU A 53 7.72 21.35 4.70
C LEU A 53 8.58 20.31 5.44
N LEU A 54 8.55 19.02 5.05
CA LEU A 54 9.40 18.00 5.66
C LEU A 54 10.89 18.29 5.46
N GLY A 55 11.25 18.97 4.37
CA GLY A 55 12.62 19.40 4.09
C GLY A 55 13.16 20.46 5.06
N LEU A 56 12.28 21.11 5.85
CA LEU A 56 12.68 22.08 6.87
C LEU A 56 13.09 21.43 8.20
N VAL A 57 12.75 20.16 8.40
CA VAL A 57 13.04 19.43 9.64
C VAL A 57 14.38 18.71 9.50
N PRO A 58 15.25 18.72 10.54
CA PRO A 58 16.47 17.92 10.52
C PRO A 58 16.16 16.43 10.29
N GLY A 59 16.86 15.81 9.34
CA GLY A 59 16.75 14.38 9.10
C GLY A 59 17.23 13.55 10.29
N THR A 60 16.62 12.37 10.48
CA THR A 60 17.03 11.38 11.49
C THR A 60 17.35 10.05 10.82
N GLU A 61 18.52 9.49 11.12
CA GLU A 61 18.93 8.18 10.59
C GLU A 61 18.05 7.06 11.17
N PRO A 62 17.47 6.17 10.34
CA PRO A 62 16.72 5.02 10.84
C PRO A 62 17.63 4.01 11.57
N PRO A 63 17.08 3.19 12.49
CA PRO A 63 17.87 2.19 13.22
C PRO A 63 18.53 1.18 12.28
N VAL A 64 19.72 0.70 12.66
CA VAL A 64 20.48 -0.29 11.87
C VAL A 64 19.61 -1.48 11.42
N GLY A 65 19.77 -1.87 10.15
CA GLY A 65 19.01 -2.94 9.52
C GLY A 65 17.54 -2.61 9.22
N PHE A 66 17.09 -1.36 9.41
CA PHE A 66 15.73 -0.94 9.05
C PHE A 66 15.41 -1.24 7.59
N GLU A 67 16.27 -0.82 6.66
CA GLU A 67 16.10 -1.05 5.23
C GLU A 67 15.93 -2.54 4.92
N SER A 68 16.81 -3.40 5.45
CA SER A 68 16.72 -4.85 5.25
C SER A 68 15.39 -5.43 5.73
N ARG A 69 14.90 -4.99 6.91
CA ARG A 69 13.61 -5.43 7.45
C ARG A 69 12.42 -4.95 6.62
N VAL A 70 12.46 -3.73 6.09
CA VAL A 70 11.42 -3.19 5.22
C VAL A 70 11.38 -3.96 3.90
N THR A 71 12.53 -4.12 3.25
CA THR A 71 12.64 -4.85 1.98
C THR A 71 12.16 -6.29 2.09
N ALA A 72 12.53 -7.00 3.16
CA ALA A 72 12.06 -8.36 3.40
C ALA A 72 10.53 -8.47 3.54
N ARG A 73 9.84 -7.42 4.03
CA ARG A 73 8.37 -7.40 4.17
C ARG A 73 7.64 -7.01 2.89
N LEU A 74 8.30 -6.31 1.97
CA LEU A 74 7.74 -5.93 0.67
C LEU A 74 7.86 -7.05 -0.36
N GLN A 75 8.70 -8.06 -0.11
CA GLN A 75 8.83 -9.21 -1.00
C GLN A 75 7.53 -10.03 -1.03
N PRO A 76 7.07 -10.44 -2.23
CA PRO A 76 5.93 -11.35 -2.33
C PRO A 76 6.25 -12.65 -1.59
N PRO A 77 5.21 -13.37 -1.08
CA PRO A 77 5.42 -14.66 -0.45
C PRO A 77 6.18 -15.59 -1.42
N PRO A 78 7.11 -16.41 -0.93
CA PRO A 78 7.84 -17.32 -1.79
C PRO A 78 6.84 -18.20 -2.54
N GLU A 79 7.04 -18.35 -3.86
CA GLU A 79 6.22 -19.27 -4.65
C GLU A 79 6.31 -20.67 -4.02
N PRO A 80 5.17 -21.38 -3.89
CA PRO A 80 5.19 -22.73 -3.36
C PRO A 80 6.11 -23.57 -4.25
N ALA A 81 7.10 -24.22 -3.64
CA ALA A 81 8.02 -25.09 -4.35
C ALA A 81 7.22 -26.14 -5.14
N PRO A 82 7.64 -26.49 -6.38
CA PRO A 82 6.97 -27.51 -7.16
C PRO A 82 6.92 -28.81 -6.35
N ALA A 83 5.75 -29.44 -6.31
CA ALA A 83 5.57 -30.70 -5.60
C ALA A 83 6.61 -31.72 -6.07
N PRO A 84 7.19 -32.53 -5.16
CA PRO A 84 8.15 -33.55 -5.55
C PRO A 84 7.51 -34.49 -6.58
N ALA A 85 8.24 -34.82 -7.64
CA ALA A 85 7.77 -35.73 -8.66
C ALA A 85 7.38 -37.09 -8.02
N PRO A 86 6.28 -37.74 -8.49
CA PRO A 86 5.89 -39.04 -7.97
C PRO A 86 7.03 -40.05 -8.17
N ALA A 87 7.33 -40.84 -7.14
CA ALA A 87 8.36 -41.87 -7.22
C ALA A 87 8.02 -42.88 -8.34
N PRO A 88 9.02 -43.36 -9.10
CA PRO A 88 8.76 -44.29 -10.20
C PRO A 88 8.15 -45.58 -9.65
N ALA A 89 6.96 -45.94 -10.15
CA ALA A 89 6.34 -47.23 -9.87
C ALA A 89 7.28 -48.34 -10.37
N ARG A 90 7.76 -49.20 -9.46
CA ARG A 90 8.69 -50.29 -9.74
C ARG A 90 7.99 -51.39 -10.57
N ARG A 91 7.80 -51.15 -11.87
CA ARG A 91 7.14 -52.06 -12.82
C ARG A 91 8.09 -53.11 -13.44
N TRP A 92 9.33 -53.21 -12.95
CA TRP A 92 10.38 -54.08 -13.51
C TRP A 92 10.59 -55.41 -12.78
N LEU A 93 9.78 -55.76 -11.77
CA LEU A 93 9.91 -57.04 -11.04
C LEU A 93 9.06 -58.18 -11.61
N LEU A 94 8.43 -58.00 -12.78
CA LEU A 94 7.60 -59.02 -13.43
C LEU A 94 8.06 -59.24 -14.87
N ARG A 95 9.32 -59.63 -15.08
CA ARG A 95 9.72 -60.32 -16.32
C ARG A 95 9.91 -61.80 -16.00
N PRO A 96 9.09 -62.71 -16.56
CA PRO A 96 9.33 -64.13 -16.40
C PRO A 96 10.64 -64.50 -17.11
N ARG A 97 11.48 -65.31 -16.44
CA ARG A 97 12.61 -65.99 -17.09
C ARG A 97 12.02 -67.04 -18.02
N VAL A 98 12.10 -66.81 -19.33
CA VAL A 98 11.86 -67.86 -20.32
C VAL A 98 13.13 -68.71 -20.37
N ALA A 99 12.98 -70.01 -20.10
CA ALA A 99 14.01 -71.03 -20.16
C ALA A 99 14.16 -71.59 -21.58
#